data_AF-A0A478FQB8-F1
#
_entry.id   AF-A0A478FQB8-F1
#
_cell.length_a   1.000
_cell.length_b   1.000
_cell.length_c   1.000
_cell.angle_alpha   90.00
_cell.angle_beta   90.00
_cell.angle_gamma   90.00
#
_symmetry.space_group_name_H-M   'P 1'
#
loop_
_entity.id
_entity.type
_entity.pdbx_description
1 polymer ?
#
loop_
_entity_poly.entity_id
_entity_poly.type
_entity_poly.pdbx_seq_one_letter_code
_entity_poly.pdbx_strand_id
1 'polypeptide(L)'
;MPSPAAIGGGALGAGVIGVGTAYAAGAFNKADQVITYENFGDYVTKKELTYIGSLKDTVDNSIKKLLDEDKTSSSNGYRSKLKDKWESMDETNLKEKGGQAITKPTDVKDKLVPSDTLEKSEDIAKFTKAWCELKKSKVSGTDKKWTEDTIKKDADWKIFEEVCLIKKTTQK
;
A
#
# COMPACT_ATOMS: atom_id res chain seq x y z
N MET A 1 -8.46 -32.63 61.48
CA MET A 1 -7.03 -32.27 61.46
C MET A 1 -6.84 -31.11 60.51
N PRO A 2 -6.12 -30.08 60.96
CA PRO A 2 -6.14 -28.75 60.39
C PRO A 2 -5.06 -28.54 59.33
N SER A 3 -5.22 -27.41 58.63
CA SER A 3 -4.15 -26.54 58.12
C SER A 3 -3.55 -26.87 56.75
N PRO A 4 -2.94 -25.87 56.09
CA PRO A 4 -3.23 -24.41 56.01
C PRO A 4 -2.91 -23.91 54.58
N ALA A 5 -2.90 -22.65 54.15
CA ALA A 5 -3.11 -21.29 54.64
C ALA A 5 -3.31 -20.49 53.32
N ALA A 6 -4.27 -19.60 53.19
CA ALA A 6 -4.21 -18.23 53.68
C ALA A 6 -3.38 -17.28 52.77
N ILE A 7 -3.96 -16.09 52.56
CA ILE A 7 -3.28 -14.80 52.30
C ILE A 7 -2.63 -14.70 50.92
N GLY A 8 -2.70 -13.63 50.15
CA GLY A 8 -3.27 -12.29 50.26
C GLY A 8 -3.42 -11.77 48.82
N GLY A 9 -4.09 -10.66 48.57
CA GLY A 9 -3.55 -9.36 48.91
C GLY A 9 -2.84 -8.75 47.68
N GLY A 10 -3.21 -7.53 47.33
CA GLY A 10 -2.50 -6.71 46.35
C GLY A 10 -3.28 -6.51 45.06
N ALA A 11 -4.01 -5.39 44.95
CA ALA A 11 -3.52 -4.12 44.41
C ALA A 11 -3.74 -4.07 42.88
N LEU A 12 -4.80 -3.38 42.45
CA LEU A 12 -4.73 -2.00 41.94
C LEU A 12 -3.94 -1.89 40.63
N GLY A 13 -4.67 -1.60 39.55
CA GLY A 13 -4.09 -1.18 38.28
C GLY A 13 -5.19 -0.87 37.27
N ALA A 14 -5.43 0.41 37.04
CA ALA A 14 -6.30 0.99 36.04
C ALA A 14 -6.15 0.33 34.63
N GLY A 15 -7.13 0.34 33.74
CA GLY A 15 -8.07 1.44 33.55
C GLY A 15 -9.38 1.07 32.90
N VAL A 16 -10.36 1.88 33.27
CA VAL A 16 -11.70 1.92 32.75
C VAL A 16 -11.69 2.75 31.45
N ILE A 17 -12.61 2.41 30.54
CA ILE A 17 -13.16 3.23 29.44
C ILE A 17 -12.47 3.11 28.07
N GLY A 18 -13.18 2.42 27.17
CA GLY A 18 -13.00 2.47 25.73
C GLY A 18 -13.97 1.59 24.93
N VAL A 19 -15.25 1.55 25.33
CA VAL A 19 -16.46 1.11 24.58
C VAL A 19 -16.36 -0.05 23.56
N GLY A 20 -17.01 -1.19 23.88
CA GLY A 20 -17.70 -2.00 22.86
C GLY A 20 -17.59 -3.53 22.97
N THR A 21 -18.47 -4.13 23.79
CA THR A 21 -18.99 -5.52 23.73
C THR A 21 -18.02 -6.71 23.83
N ALA A 22 -18.05 -7.36 24.99
CA ALA A 22 -17.66 -8.76 25.13
C ALA A 22 -18.72 -9.65 24.45
N TYR A 23 -18.34 -10.32 23.36
CA TYR A 23 -19.15 -11.41 22.81
C TYR A 23 -18.55 -12.75 23.25
N ALA A 24 -19.39 -13.52 23.95
CA ALA A 24 -19.11 -14.84 24.46
C ALA A 24 -18.66 -15.79 23.36
N ALA A 25 -17.74 -16.69 23.72
CA ALA A 25 -17.27 -17.78 22.89
C ALA A 25 -18.44 -18.65 22.39
N GLY A 26 -18.69 -18.61 21.08
CA GLY A 26 -19.69 -19.45 20.44
C GLY A 26 -19.71 -19.22 18.94
N ALA A 27 -19.04 -20.09 18.18
CA ALA A 27 -19.33 -20.44 16.80
C ALA A 27 -19.91 -19.34 15.88
N PHE A 28 -19.05 -18.44 15.37
CA PHE A 28 -19.37 -17.67 14.17
C PHE A 28 -18.40 -18.06 13.06
N ASN A 29 -18.99 -18.41 11.92
CA ASN A 29 -18.31 -18.78 10.68
C ASN A 29 -17.20 -17.77 10.35
N LYS A 30 -16.11 -18.24 9.73
CA LYS A 30 -14.97 -17.41 9.27
C LYS A 30 -15.35 -16.26 8.31
N ALA A 31 -16.63 -16.09 7.97
CA ALA A 31 -17.17 -15.07 7.09
C ALA A 31 -17.26 -13.68 7.73
N ASP A 32 -17.31 -13.57 9.07
CA ASP A 32 -17.49 -12.29 9.78
C ASP A 32 -16.20 -11.72 10.39
N GLN A 33 -15.02 -12.28 10.06
CA GLN A 33 -13.76 -11.67 10.48
C GLN A 33 -13.49 -10.41 9.66
N VAL A 34 -13.80 -9.25 10.24
CA VAL A 34 -13.35 -7.96 9.72
C VAL A 34 -11.82 -7.98 9.69
N ILE A 35 -11.24 -8.13 8.49
CA ILE A 35 -9.79 -8.09 8.32
C ILE A 35 -9.32 -6.66 8.56
N THR A 36 -8.56 -6.48 9.63
CA THR A 36 -7.94 -5.22 10.00
C THR A 36 -6.44 -5.24 9.74
N TYR A 37 -5.90 -4.07 9.44
CA TYR A 37 -4.48 -3.84 9.30
C TYR A 37 -4.02 -2.79 10.31
N GLU A 38 -2.89 -3.01 10.97
CA GLU A 38 -2.38 -2.05 11.94
C GLU A 38 -1.79 -0.81 11.27
N ASN A 39 -1.21 -1.00 10.08
CA ASN A 39 -0.60 0.03 9.25
C ASN A 39 -0.35 -0.51 7.84
N PHE A 40 0.23 0.33 6.98
CA PHE A 40 0.61 -0.04 5.62
C PHE A 40 1.54 -1.25 5.53
N GLY A 41 2.52 -1.36 6.42
CA GLY A 41 3.45 -2.49 6.45
C GLY A 41 2.73 -3.82 6.73
N ASP A 42 1.77 -3.80 7.66
CA ASP A 42 0.93 -4.96 7.97
C ASP A 42 0.04 -5.36 6.78
N TYR A 43 -0.55 -4.40 6.07
CA TYR A 43 -1.29 -4.66 4.83
C TYR A 43 -0.44 -5.33 3.75
N VAL A 44 0.70 -4.73 3.43
CA VAL A 44 1.62 -5.24 2.40
C VAL A 44 2.10 -6.64 2.77
N THR A 45 2.35 -6.90 4.05
CA THR A 45 2.77 -8.22 4.54
C THR A 45 1.66 -9.25 4.43
N LYS A 46 0.46 -8.98 4.97
CA LYS A 46 -0.70 -9.90 4.95
C LYS A 46 -1.22 -10.21 3.54
N LYS A 47 -1.08 -9.26 2.60
CA LYS A 47 -1.48 -9.43 1.20
C LYS A 47 -0.37 -9.99 0.31
N GLU A 48 0.80 -10.28 0.88
CA GLU A 48 1.99 -10.72 0.14
C GLU A 48 2.33 -9.78 -1.04
N LEU A 49 2.26 -8.48 -0.78
CA LEU A 49 2.58 -7.45 -1.75
C LEU A 49 3.99 -6.91 -1.52
N THR A 50 4.54 -6.25 -2.53
CA THR A 50 5.79 -5.51 -2.49
C THR A 50 5.50 -4.08 -2.89
N TYR A 51 5.92 -3.15 -2.04
CA TYR A 51 5.86 -1.72 -2.36
C TYR A 51 7.05 -1.33 -3.23
N ILE A 52 6.76 -0.85 -4.45
CA ILE A 52 7.79 -0.55 -5.45
C ILE A 52 8.18 0.93 -5.52
N GLY A 53 7.42 1.81 -4.86
CA GLY A 53 7.66 3.26 -4.86
C GLY A 53 8.98 3.69 -4.22
N SER A 54 9.50 2.91 -3.26
CA SER A 54 10.80 3.17 -2.61
C SER A 54 11.97 2.43 -3.24
N LEU A 55 11.75 1.62 -4.28
CA LEU A 55 12.82 0.84 -4.91
C LEU A 55 13.71 1.74 -5.78
N LYS A 56 15.03 1.50 -5.70
CA LYS A 56 16.00 2.15 -6.59
C LYS A 56 15.81 1.62 -8.00
N ASP A 57 16.09 2.46 -8.99
CA ASP A 57 15.91 2.15 -10.41
C ASP A 57 16.68 0.94 -10.93
N THR A 58 17.76 0.56 -10.25
CA THR A 58 18.58 -0.59 -10.60
C THR A 58 18.04 -1.92 -10.04
N VAL A 59 17.06 -1.87 -9.13
CA VAL A 59 16.52 -3.05 -8.45
C VAL A 59 15.41 -3.68 -9.28
N ASP A 60 15.36 -5.01 -9.29
CA ASP A 60 14.28 -5.78 -9.90
C ASP A 60 12.92 -5.35 -9.37
N ASN A 61 11.95 -5.28 -10.27
CA ASN A 61 10.61 -4.78 -10.01
C ASN A 61 10.52 -3.32 -9.54
N SER A 62 11.60 -2.54 -9.64
CA SER A 62 11.49 -1.09 -9.52
C SER A 62 10.61 -0.53 -10.63
N ILE A 63 9.96 0.60 -10.37
CA ILE A 63 9.09 1.27 -11.34
C ILE A 63 9.81 1.48 -12.68
N LYS A 64 11.08 1.93 -12.65
CA LYS A 64 11.85 2.11 -13.90
C LYS A 64 12.10 0.80 -14.63
N LYS A 65 12.53 -0.26 -13.93
CA LYS A 65 12.70 -1.57 -14.59
C LYS A 65 11.40 -2.11 -15.16
N LEU A 66 10.30 -2.02 -14.40
CA LEU A 66 8.99 -2.46 -14.89
C LEU A 66 8.59 -1.69 -16.15
N LEU A 67 8.82 -0.38 -16.21
CA LEU A 67 8.62 0.43 -17.42
C LEU A 67 9.54 -0.01 -18.57
N ASP A 68 10.85 -0.13 -18.33
CA ASP A 68 11.83 -0.40 -19.39
C ASP A 68 11.73 -1.84 -19.93
N GLU A 69 11.31 -2.80 -19.10
CA GLU A 69 11.14 -4.21 -19.46
C GLU A 69 9.78 -4.52 -20.11
N ASP A 70 8.79 -3.62 -19.98
CA ASP A 70 7.46 -3.80 -20.56
C ASP A 70 7.40 -3.44 -22.05
N LYS A 71 8.18 -4.16 -22.85
CA LYS A 71 8.42 -3.85 -24.28
C LYS A 71 7.41 -4.49 -25.25
N THR A 72 6.69 -5.53 -24.83
CA THR A 72 5.83 -6.32 -25.73
C THR A 72 4.47 -6.61 -25.09
N SER A 73 3.51 -7.12 -25.86
CA SER A 73 2.20 -7.52 -25.31
C SER A 73 2.27 -8.66 -24.28
N SER A 74 3.41 -9.34 -24.17
CA SER A 74 3.66 -10.49 -23.30
C SER A 74 4.54 -10.17 -22.09
N SER A 75 4.86 -8.90 -21.85
CA SER A 75 5.70 -8.47 -20.72
C SER A 75 4.89 -8.19 -19.45
N ASN A 76 5.51 -7.59 -18.43
CA ASN A 76 4.97 -7.46 -17.08
C ASN A 76 3.63 -6.65 -16.99
N GLY A 77 3.23 -5.97 -18.06
CA GLY A 77 1.96 -5.26 -18.20
C GLY A 77 1.87 -3.96 -17.40
N TYR A 78 2.99 -3.50 -16.84
CA TYR A 78 3.04 -2.34 -15.97
C TYR A 78 2.72 -1.04 -16.72
N ARG A 79 3.19 -0.87 -17.97
CA ARG A 79 2.88 0.33 -18.75
C ARG A 79 1.38 0.42 -19.05
N SER A 80 0.71 -0.70 -19.36
CA SER A 80 -0.74 -0.70 -19.56
C SER A 80 -1.49 -0.28 -18.30
N LYS A 81 -1.13 -0.85 -17.14
CA LYS A 81 -1.73 -0.47 -15.85
C LYS A 81 -1.51 1.01 -15.56
N LEU A 82 -0.28 1.50 -15.76
CA LEU A 82 0.05 2.89 -15.53
C LEU A 82 -0.71 3.80 -16.52
N LYS A 83 -0.84 3.41 -17.79
CA LYS A 83 -1.59 4.14 -18.82
C LYS A 83 -3.04 4.36 -18.41
N ASP A 84 -3.69 3.31 -17.91
CA ASP A 84 -5.10 3.35 -17.53
C ASP A 84 -5.35 4.25 -16.32
N LYS A 85 -4.36 4.37 -15.44
CA LYS A 85 -4.45 5.21 -14.23
C LYS A 85 -3.81 6.58 -14.36
N TRP A 86 -3.04 6.82 -15.42
CA TRP A 86 -2.18 8.01 -15.55
C TRP A 86 -2.97 9.29 -15.31
N GLU A 87 -4.15 9.45 -15.92
CA GLU A 87 -4.99 10.65 -15.77
C GLU A 87 -5.49 10.87 -14.33
N SER A 88 -5.72 9.79 -13.59
CA SER A 88 -6.17 9.85 -12.20
C SER A 88 -5.02 10.11 -11.21
N MET A 89 -3.78 10.10 -11.67
CA MET A 89 -2.63 10.49 -10.86
C MET A 89 -2.44 12.00 -10.91
N ASP A 90 -2.87 12.68 -9.86
CA ASP A 90 -2.73 14.12 -9.68
C ASP A 90 -1.33 14.50 -9.19
N GLU A 91 -0.80 15.63 -9.67
CA GLU A 91 0.49 16.18 -9.23
C GLU A 91 0.38 17.07 -7.98
N THR A 92 -0.84 17.24 -7.45
CA THR A 92 -1.12 18.18 -6.38
C THR A 92 -0.33 17.80 -5.14
N ASN A 93 0.48 18.74 -4.65
CA ASN A 93 1.36 18.57 -3.49
C ASN A 93 2.53 17.58 -3.69
N LEU A 94 2.82 17.15 -4.93
CA LEU A 94 4.05 16.41 -5.19
C LEU A 94 5.27 17.33 -5.19
N LYS A 95 6.20 17.04 -4.29
CA LYS A 95 7.46 17.77 -4.17
C LYS A 95 8.62 16.79 -4.03
N GLU A 96 9.74 17.13 -4.65
CA GLU A 96 11.01 16.46 -4.42
C GLU A 96 11.54 16.76 -3.02
N LYS A 97 12.51 15.95 -2.60
CA LYS A 97 13.31 16.20 -1.42
C LYS A 97 14.12 17.49 -1.64
N GLY A 98 13.64 18.60 -1.08
CA GLY A 98 14.13 19.95 -1.38
C GLY A 98 13.05 20.97 -1.74
N GLY A 99 11.79 20.52 -1.87
CA GLY A 99 10.63 21.41 -2.03
C GLY A 99 10.31 21.80 -3.47
N GLN A 100 11.11 21.39 -4.45
CA GLN A 100 10.82 21.58 -5.87
C GLN A 100 9.58 20.78 -6.26
N ALA A 101 8.64 21.41 -6.96
CA ALA A 101 7.44 20.74 -7.45
C ALA A 101 7.82 19.66 -8.48
N ILE A 102 7.20 18.49 -8.37
CA ILE A 102 7.33 17.43 -9.38
C ILE A 102 6.16 17.59 -10.34
N THR A 103 6.47 17.90 -11.58
CA THR A 103 5.47 18.02 -12.63
C THR A 103 5.20 16.65 -13.25
N LYS A 104 3.93 16.35 -13.48
CA LYS A 104 3.48 15.20 -14.25
C LYS A 104 3.92 15.37 -15.71
N PRO A 105 4.68 14.41 -16.27
CA PRO A 105 5.02 14.46 -17.69
C PRO A 105 3.77 14.49 -18.58
N THR A 106 3.71 15.46 -19.50
CA THR A 106 2.66 15.55 -20.53
C THR A 106 2.96 14.60 -21.69
N ASP A 107 1.90 14.26 -22.45
CA ASP A 107 2.00 13.44 -23.67
C ASP A 107 2.60 12.03 -23.44
N VAL A 108 2.46 11.51 -22.22
CA VAL A 108 2.98 10.20 -21.81
C VAL A 108 1.97 9.09 -21.95
N LYS A 109 0.67 9.37 -21.75
CA LYS A 109 -0.37 8.33 -21.72
C LYS A 109 -0.35 7.46 -22.98
N ASP A 110 -0.26 8.07 -24.16
CA ASP A 110 -0.23 7.33 -25.43
C ASP A 110 1.11 6.66 -25.69
N LYS A 111 2.19 7.10 -25.02
CA LYS A 111 3.53 6.51 -25.09
C LYS A 111 3.71 5.31 -24.17
N LEU A 112 2.83 5.13 -23.18
CA LEU A 112 2.79 3.96 -22.30
C LEU A 112 2.22 2.70 -22.99
N VAL A 113 2.10 2.69 -24.31
CA VAL A 113 1.84 1.46 -25.06
C VAL A 113 3.14 0.65 -25.09
N PRO A 114 3.10 -0.69 -24.93
CA PRO A 114 4.28 -1.52 -25.06
C PRO A 114 5.00 -1.29 -26.40
N SER A 115 6.29 -0.98 -26.32
CA SER A 115 7.17 -0.69 -27.45
C SER A 115 8.62 -0.93 -27.03
N ASP A 116 9.53 -1.09 -28.00
CA ASP A 116 10.95 -1.34 -27.75
C ASP A 116 11.62 -0.28 -26.87
N THR A 117 11.15 0.97 -26.96
CA THR A 117 11.71 2.11 -26.22
C THR A 117 10.61 3.01 -25.67
N LEU A 118 10.71 3.33 -24.38
CA LEU A 118 9.87 4.34 -23.73
C LEU A 118 10.68 5.61 -23.54
N GLU A 119 10.40 6.62 -24.36
CA GLU A 119 10.93 7.96 -24.14
C GLU A 119 10.48 8.48 -22.78
N LYS A 120 11.36 9.22 -22.08
CA LYS A 120 11.09 9.79 -20.76
C LYS A 120 10.80 8.75 -19.66
N SER A 121 11.24 7.49 -19.81
CA SER A 121 11.01 6.46 -18.77
C SER A 121 11.54 6.87 -17.40
N GLU A 122 12.61 7.67 -17.36
CA GLU A 122 13.15 8.26 -16.13
C GLU A 122 12.19 9.27 -15.49
N ASP A 123 11.67 10.23 -16.26
CA ASP A 123 10.72 11.23 -15.74
C ASP A 123 9.41 10.57 -15.28
N ILE A 124 8.94 9.57 -16.03
CA ILE A 124 7.74 8.79 -15.69
C ILE A 124 7.97 8.02 -14.39
N ALA A 125 9.11 7.35 -14.26
CA ALA A 125 9.46 6.62 -13.04
C ALA A 125 9.58 7.58 -11.84
N LYS A 126 10.23 8.73 -12.02
CA LYS A 126 10.41 9.75 -11.00
C LYS A 126 9.08 10.30 -10.49
N PHE A 127 8.19 10.69 -11.41
CA PHE A 127 6.83 11.14 -11.07
C PHE A 127 6.06 10.05 -10.32
N THR A 128 6.04 8.83 -10.86
CA THR A 128 5.28 7.71 -10.30
C THR A 128 5.77 7.36 -8.89
N LYS A 129 7.10 7.32 -8.66
CA LYS A 129 7.69 7.11 -7.33
C LYS A 129 7.24 8.16 -6.33
N ALA A 130 7.31 9.43 -6.70
CA ALA A 130 6.89 10.51 -5.82
C ALA A 130 5.39 10.45 -5.51
N TRP A 131 4.57 10.11 -6.51
CA TRP A 131 3.15 9.89 -6.33
C TRP A 131 2.87 8.74 -5.35
N CYS A 132 3.58 7.62 -5.49
CA CYS A 132 3.51 6.51 -4.56
C CYS A 132 3.89 6.93 -3.12
N GLU A 133 4.98 7.66 -2.93
CA GLU A 133 5.39 8.12 -1.59
C GLU A 133 4.35 9.05 -0.96
N LEU A 134 3.79 10.00 -1.73
CA LEU A 134 2.75 10.91 -1.22
C LEU A 134 1.48 10.16 -0.80
N LYS A 135 1.00 9.25 -1.65
CA LYS A 135 -0.26 8.53 -1.40
C LYS A 135 -0.11 7.49 -0.30
N LYS A 136 1.06 6.86 -0.16
CA LYS A 136 1.37 5.95 0.96
C LYS A 136 1.12 6.61 2.33
N SER A 137 1.52 7.87 2.50
CA SER A 137 1.36 8.61 3.76
C SER A 137 -0.09 9.02 4.08
N LYS A 138 -0.93 9.26 3.06
CA LYS A 138 -2.35 9.61 3.27
C LYS A 138 -3.14 8.49 3.93
N VAL A 139 -2.68 7.25 3.75
CA VAL A 139 -3.42 6.08 4.19
C VAL A 139 -3.01 5.73 5.62
N SER A 140 -1.77 6.01 6.06
CA SER A 140 -1.27 5.72 7.41
C SER A 140 -1.87 6.55 8.57
N GLY A 141 -3.09 7.08 8.43
CA GLY A 141 -3.77 7.87 9.45
C GLY A 141 -3.82 7.16 10.82
N THR A 142 -3.51 7.92 11.87
CA THR A 142 -3.29 7.49 13.26
C THR A 142 -4.53 6.93 13.98
N ASP A 143 -5.68 6.84 13.30
CA ASP A 143 -6.97 6.45 13.89
C ASP A 143 -7.60 5.23 13.18
N LYS A 144 -7.09 4.06 13.59
CA LYS A 144 -7.84 2.84 13.98
C LYS A 144 -8.86 2.17 13.02
N LYS A 145 -8.95 2.49 11.72
CA LYS A 145 -9.87 1.75 10.81
C LYS A 145 -9.31 1.42 9.41
N TRP A 146 -8.09 0.88 9.33
CA TRP A 146 -7.68 0.10 8.15
C TRP A 146 -8.43 -1.24 8.15
N THR A 147 -9.66 -1.21 7.67
CA THR A 147 -10.38 -2.43 7.30
C THR A 147 -10.25 -2.62 5.80
N GLU A 148 -10.30 -3.87 5.34
CA GLU A 148 -10.32 -4.15 3.90
C GLU A 148 -11.46 -3.38 3.18
N ASP A 149 -12.59 -3.20 3.85
CA ASP A 149 -13.73 -2.43 3.37
C ASP A 149 -13.43 -0.94 3.18
N THR A 150 -12.79 -0.31 4.17
CA THR A 150 -12.39 1.11 4.10
C THR A 150 -11.41 1.32 2.95
N ILE A 151 -10.44 0.41 2.83
CA ILE A 151 -9.38 0.43 1.84
C ILE A 151 -9.95 0.27 0.42
N LYS A 152 -10.90 -0.66 0.22
CA LYS A 152 -11.56 -0.88 -1.08
C LYS A 152 -12.47 0.27 -1.53
N LYS A 153 -13.01 1.04 -0.59
CA LYS A 153 -13.88 2.20 -0.87
C LYS A 153 -13.08 3.45 -1.22
N ASP A 154 -11.80 3.49 -0.90
CA ASP A 154 -10.91 4.60 -1.25
C ASP A 154 -10.47 4.49 -2.73
N ALA A 155 -10.92 5.44 -3.55
CA ALA A 155 -10.64 5.46 -4.98
C ALA A 155 -9.15 5.72 -5.26
N ASP A 156 -8.49 6.54 -4.45
CA ASP A 156 -7.05 6.81 -4.55
C ASP A 156 -6.25 5.56 -4.16
N TRP A 157 -6.72 4.81 -3.16
CA TRP A 157 -6.10 3.56 -2.77
C TRP A 157 -6.09 2.53 -3.88
N LYS A 158 -7.21 2.37 -4.60
CA LYS A 158 -7.26 1.43 -5.72
C LYS A 158 -6.19 1.72 -6.77
N ILE A 159 -6.00 3.00 -7.10
CA ILE A 159 -4.95 3.43 -8.03
C ILE A 159 -3.57 3.14 -7.43
N PHE A 160 -3.38 3.46 -6.16
CA PHE A 160 -2.14 3.20 -5.44
C PHE A 160 -1.77 1.73 -5.39
N GLU A 161 -2.71 0.85 -5.09
CA GLU A 161 -2.48 -0.59 -5.08
C GLU A 161 -2.10 -1.11 -6.46
N GLU A 162 -2.78 -0.66 -7.53
CA GLU A 162 -2.48 -1.12 -8.90
C GLU A 162 -1.14 -0.61 -9.44
N VAL A 163 -0.71 0.59 -9.04
CA VAL A 163 0.48 1.28 -9.58
C VAL A 163 1.73 1.12 -8.71
N CYS A 164 1.56 1.10 -7.39
CA CYS A 164 2.65 1.17 -6.41
C CYS A 164 2.88 -0.14 -5.66
N LEU A 165 1.97 -1.12 -5.78
CA LEU A 165 2.10 -2.45 -5.20
C LEU A 165 2.12 -3.51 -6.29
N ILE A 166 2.99 -4.49 -6.14
CA ILE A 166 2.99 -5.71 -6.95
C ILE A 166 2.85 -6.91 -6.03
N LYS A 167 2.33 -8.02 -6.54
CA LYS A 167 2.40 -9.28 -5.80
C LYS A 167 3.87 -9.66 -5.62
N LYS A 168 4.23 -10.15 -4.44
CA LYS A 168 5.49 -10.87 -4.26
C LYS A 168 5.43 -12.06 -5.21
N THR A 169 6.13 -11.97 -6.32
CA THR A 169 6.43 -13.15 -7.12
C THR A 169 7.26 -14.04 -6.21
N THR A 170 6.66 -15.14 -5.74
CA THR A 170 7.40 -16.24 -5.15
C THR A 170 8.37 -16.67 -6.25
N GLN A 171 9.63 -16.21 -6.17
CA GLN A 171 10.68 -16.78 -7.00
C GLN A 171 10.70 -18.27 -6.64
N LYS A 172 10.32 -19.09 -7.63
CA LYS A 172 10.30 -20.53 -7.53
C LYS A 172 11.53 -21.06 -8.25
#